data_AF-A0A1M3JWY0-F1
#
_entry.id   AF-A0A1M3JWY0-F1
#
_cell.length_a   1.000
_cell.length_b   1.000
_cell.length_c   1.000
_cell.angle_alpha   90.00
_cell.angle_beta   90.00
_cell.angle_gamma   90.00
#
_symmetry.space_group_name_H-M   'P 1'
#
loop_
_entity.id
_entity.type
_entity.pdbx_description
1 polymer ?
#
loop_
_entity_poly.entity_id
_entity_poly.type
_entity_poly.pdbx_seq_one_letter_code
_entity_poly.pdbx_strand_id
1 'polypeptide(L)'
;MTIPVNKEPRISPQMRKILHTWLPLAASWLLMGIEMPAITAVMARLAHPEISLATHGGVVFPISLIIEAPIIMLLSASVALSKDLASYQRIYRFMMASGFLLTSLHVLVAFTPLFDFVVIRLYKPA
;
A
#
# COMPACT_ATOMS: atom_id res chain seq x y z
N MET A 1 51.25 -33.72 -3.31
CA MET A 1 49.78 -33.84 -3.43
C MET A 1 49.16 -32.65 -2.70
N THR A 2 48.92 -31.54 -3.41
CA THR A 2 48.35 -30.31 -2.83
C THR A 2 46.94 -30.13 -3.39
N ILE A 3 45.94 -30.30 -2.53
CA ILE A 3 44.54 -30.06 -2.84
C ILE A 3 44.38 -28.54 -3.05
N PRO A 4 43.80 -28.06 -4.17
CA PRO A 4 43.53 -26.64 -4.32
C PRO A 4 42.46 -26.23 -3.30
N VAL A 5 42.83 -25.35 -2.37
CA VAL A 5 41.90 -24.69 -1.45
C VAL A 5 40.92 -23.88 -2.28
N ASN A 6 39.66 -24.32 -2.31
CA ASN A 6 38.59 -23.62 -3.02
C ASN A 6 38.42 -22.23 -2.39
N LYS A 7 38.62 -21.18 -3.20
CA LYS A 7 38.54 -19.79 -2.74
C LYS A 7 37.12 -19.53 -2.22
N GLU A 8 37.07 -18.94 -1.02
CA GLU A 8 35.95 -18.23 -0.36
C GLU A 8 34.74 -17.93 -1.26
N PRO A 9 33.49 -18.02 -0.76
CA PRO A 9 32.29 -17.74 -1.55
C PRO A 9 32.25 -16.26 -1.92
N ARG A 10 32.94 -15.90 -3.01
CA ARG A 10 32.84 -14.58 -3.61
C ARG A 10 31.46 -14.51 -4.23
N ILE A 11 30.60 -13.65 -3.67
CA ILE A 11 29.29 -13.34 -4.22
C ILE A 11 29.45 -13.16 -5.73
N SER A 12 28.83 -14.04 -6.50
CA SER A 12 28.99 -14.02 -7.95
C SER A 12 28.45 -12.68 -8.50
N PRO A 13 29.00 -12.16 -9.59
CA PRO A 13 28.48 -10.95 -10.23
C PRO A 13 26.96 -11.03 -10.53
N GLN A 14 26.46 -12.24 -10.80
CA GLN A 14 25.04 -12.53 -10.98
C GLN A 14 24.24 -12.35 -9.68
N MET A 15 24.73 -12.88 -8.56
CA MET A 15 24.09 -12.71 -7.24
C MET A 15 24.04 -11.22 -6.85
N ARG A 16 25.11 -10.47 -7.11
CA ARG A 16 25.15 -9.01 -6.87
C ARG A 16 24.10 -8.26 -7.70
N LYS A 17 23.89 -8.66 -8.96
CA LYS A 17 22.88 -8.08 -9.85
C LYS A 17 21.46 -8.39 -9.35
N ILE A 18 21.19 -9.62 -8.93
CA ILE A 18 19.89 -10.02 -8.36
C ILE A 18 19.57 -9.17 -7.12
N LEU A 19 20.51 -9.08 -6.18
CA LEU A 19 20.34 -8.30 -4.97
C LEU A 19 20.05 -6.82 -5.27
N HIS A 20 20.80 -6.19 -6.17
CA HIS A 20 20.55 -4.79 -6.54
C HIS A 20 19.18 -4.57 -7.22
N THR A 21 18.72 -5.51 -8.04
CA THR A 21 17.40 -5.41 -8.68
C THR A 21 16.26 -5.61 -7.68
N TRP A 22 16.43 -6.52 -6.73
CA TRP A 22 15.38 -6.89 -5.76
C TRP A 22 15.36 -6.02 -4.51
N LEU A 23 16.47 -5.40 -4.15
CA LEU A 23 16.56 -4.53 -2.97
C LEU A 23 15.50 -3.41 -2.94
N PRO A 24 15.25 -2.63 -4.00
CA PRO A 24 14.20 -1.60 -3.98
C PRO A 24 12.79 -2.18 -3.85
N LEU A 25 12.56 -3.38 -4.41
CA LEU A 25 11.28 -4.08 -4.24
C LEU A 25 11.11 -4.51 -2.78
N ALA A 26 12.12 -5.16 -2.18
CA ALA A 26 12.10 -5.55 -0.78
C ALA A 26 11.91 -4.34 0.16
N ALA A 27 12.55 -3.21 -0.14
CA ALA A 27 12.37 -1.97 0.61
C ALA A 27 10.93 -1.44 0.54
N SER A 28 10.29 -1.52 -0.64
CA SER A 28 8.89 -1.11 -0.81
C SER A 28 7.94 -1.98 0.02
N TRP A 29 8.15 -3.29 0.02
CA TRP A 29 7.39 -4.23 0.85
C TRP A 29 7.61 -4.01 2.34
N LEU A 30 8.86 -3.75 2.75
CA LEU A 30 9.19 -3.44 4.13
C LEU A 30 8.49 -2.16 4.61
N LEU A 31 8.45 -1.12 3.76
CA LEU A 31 7.78 0.13 4.07
C LEU A 31 6.27 -0.08 4.30
N MET A 32 5.60 -0.86 3.42
CA MET A 32 4.19 -1.21 3.62
C MET A 32 3.97 -2.03 4.91
N GLY A 33 4.89 -2.93 5.27
CA GLY A 33 4.78 -3.71 6.50
C GLY A 33 4.95 -2.88 7.79
N ILE A 34 5.75 -1.81 7.74
CA ILE A 34 6.05 -0.95 8.90
C ILE A 34 4.97 0.14 9.10
N GLU A 35 4.26 0.52 8.05
CA GLU A 35 3.21 1.55 8.06
C GLU A 35 2.19 1.34 9.20
N MET A 36 1.55 0.18 9.25
CA MET A 36 0.49 -0.10 10.22
C MET A 36 0.99 -0.11 11.69
N PRO A 37 2.12 -0.75 12.02
CA PRO A 37 2.76 -0.60 13.33
C PRO A 37 3.10 0.85 13.70
N ALA A 38 3.59 1.64 12.75
CA ALA A 38 3.94 3.04 13.00
C ALA A 38 2.71 3.89 13.34
N ILE A 39 1.62 3.73 12.58
CA ILE A 39 0.34 4.41 12.84
C ILE A 39 -0.20 4.02 14.21
N THR A 40 -0.22 2.71 14.52
CA THR A 40 -0.69 2.17 15.80
C THR A 40 0.13 2.74 16.97
N ALA A 41 1.44 2.84 16.82
CA ALA A 41 2.33 3.41 17.84
C ALA A 41 2.03 4.89 18.11
N VAL A 42 1.72 5.67 17.08
CA VAL A 42 1.33 7.09 17.24
C VAL A 42 -0.03 7.20 17.91
N MET A 43 -1.02 6.42 17.47
CA MET A 43 -2.37 6.43 18.03
C MET A 43 -2.40 6.05 19.51
N ALA A 44 -1.55 5.09 19.92
CA ALA A 44 -1.41 4.69 21.31
C ALA A 44 -0.86 5.80 22.24
N ARG A 45 -0.27 6.88 21.68
CA ARG A 45 0.26 8.02 22.43
C ARG A 45 -0.64 9.26 22.39
N LEU A 46 -1.82 9.17 21.77
CA LEU A 46 -2.81 10.25 21.77
C LEU A 46 -3.57 10.31 23.11
N ALA A 47 -4.30 11.41 23.34
CA ALA A 47 -5.06 11.64 24.57
C ALA A 47 -6.12 10.55 24.85
N HIS A 48 -6.66 9.92 23.80
CA HIS A 48 -7.65 8.85 23.88
C HIS A 48 -7.23 7.64 23.03
N PRO A 49 -6.29 6.81 23.51
CA PRO A 49 -5.68 5.76 22.71
C PRO A 49 -6.65 4.63 22.39
N GLU A 50 -7.50 4.21 23.33
CA GLU A 50 -8.50 3.15 23.10
C GLU A 50 -9.49 3.50 21.99
N ILE A 51 -10.03 4.72 22.03
CA ILE A 51 -10.96 5.22 21.01
C ILE A 51 -10.24 5.34 19.67
N SER A 52 -9.05 5.94 19.65
CA SER A 52 -8.28 6.14 18.41
C SER A 52 -7.96 4.81 17.72
N LEU A 53 -7.52 3.80 18.48
CA LEU A 53 -7.18 2.48 17.96
C LEU A 53 -8.43 1.70 17.52
N ALA A 54 -9.51 1.75 18.30
CA ALA A 54 -10.76 1.09 17.96
C ALA A 54 -11.40 1.66 16.69
N THR A 55 -11.41 2.99 16.53
CA THR A 55 -11.95 3.66 15.35
C THR A 55 -11.08 3.41 14.12
N HIS A 56 -9.74 3.45 14.26
CA HIS A 56 -8.83 3.19 13.15
C HIS A 56 -8.98 1.79 12.58
N GLY A 57 -8.89 0.76 13.42
CA GLY A 57 -8.96 -0.63 12.98
C GLY A 57 -10.37 -1.07 12.60
N GLY A 58 -11.40 -0.55 13.28
CA GLY A 58 -12.78 -1.02 13.11
C GLY A 58 -13.56 -0.33 12.00
N VAL A 59 -13.24 0.92 11.66
CA VAL A 59 -14.05 1.73 10.73
C VAL A 59 -13.20 2.36 9.63
N VAL A 60 -12.15 3.09 10.00
CA VAL A 60 -11.38 3.89 9.02
C VAL A 60 -10.64 2.98 8.04
N PHE A 61 -9.87 2.02 8.54
CA PHE A 61 -9.04 1.16 7.69
C PHE A 61 -9.85 0.32 6.68
N PRO A 62 -10.95 -0.38 7.07
CA PRO A 62 -11.78 -1.09 6.10
C PRO A 62 -12.40 -0.20 5.02
N ILE A 63 -12.83 1.02 5.39
CA ILE A 63 -13.38 1.98 4.43
C ILE A 63 -12.30 2.44 3.45
N SER A 64 -11.10 2.78 3.95
CA SER A 64 -9.95 3.12 3.10
C SER A 64 -9.61 2.00 2.12
N LEU A 65 -9.59 0.75 2.57
CA LEU A 65 -9.31 -0.40 1.70
C LEU A 65 -10.32 -0.56 0.55
N ILE A 66 -11.62 -0.32 0.81
CA ILE A 66 -12.64 -0.37 -0.24
C ILE A 66 -12.38 0.70 -1.30
N ILE A 67 -11.95 1.89 -0.88
CA ILE A 67 -11.64 3.00 -1.78
C ILE A 67 -10.32 2.74 -2.54
N GLU A 68 -9.32 2.12 -1.91
CA GLU A 68 -8.02 1.82 -2.52
C GLU A 68 -8.01 0.58 -3.42
N ALA A 69 -8.93 -0.36 -3.22
CA ALA A 69 -8.99 -1.64 -3.93
C ALA A 69 -8.86 -1.53 -5.47
N PRO A 70 -9.50 -0.56 -6.17
CA PRO A 70 -9.36 -0.42 -7.62
C PRO A 70 -7.94 -0.07 -8.07
N ILE A 71 -7.21 0.73 -7.28
CA ILE A 71 -5.81 1.10 -7.56
C ILE A 71 -4.89 -0.09 -7.33
N ILE A 72 -5.11 -0.86 -6.26
CA ILE A 72 -4.35 -2.08 -5.99
C ILE A 72 -4.56 -3.08 -7.13
N MET A 73 -5.81 -3.25 -7.61
CA MET A 73 -6.12 -4.10 -8.76
C MET A 73 -5.46 -3.63 -10.07
N LEU A 74 -5.25 -2.31 -10.22
CA LEU A 74 -4.59 -1.70 -11.36
C LEU A 74 -3.15 -2.21 -11.53
N LEU A 75 -2.48 -2.59 -10.44
CA LEU A 75 -1.18 -3.27 -10.48
C LEU A 75 -1.27 -4.59 -11.26
N SER A 76 -2.22 -5.47 -10.90
CA SER A 76 -2.46 -6.74 -11.61
C SER A 76 -2.91 -6.51 -13.04
N ALA A 77 -3.78 -5.53 -13.29
CA ALA A 77 -4.21 -5.16 -14.64
C ALA A 77 -3.03 -4.68 -15.50
N SER A 78 -2.08 -3.93 -14.93
CA SER A 78 -0.92 -3.44 -15.65
C SER A 78 -0.02 -4.57 -16.17
N VAL A 79 0.18 -5.63 -15.37
CA VAL A 79 0.95 -6.82 -15.75
C VAL A 79 0.25 -7.61 -16.85
N ALA A 80 -1.09 -7.71 -16.79
CA ALA A 80 -1.86 -8.49 -17.77
C ALA A 80 -2.06 -7.76 -19.11
N LEU A 81 -2.21 -6.43 -19.10
CA LEU A 81 -2.60 -5.64 -20.29
C LEU A 81 -1.48 -4.79 -20.90
N SER A 82 -0.38 -4.46 -20.20
CA SER A 82 0.70 -3.61 -20.76
C SER A 82 1.67 -4.41 -21.64
N LYS A 83 1.24 -4.77 -22.86
CA LYS A 83 2.09 -5.51 -23.83
C LYS A 83 2.86 -4.61 -24.80
N ASP A 84 2.41 -3.37 -24.96
CA ASP A 84 2.96 -2.39 -25.89
C ASP A 84 2.82 -0.96 -25.32
N LEU A 85 3.54 -0.01 -25.93
CA LEU A 85 3.59 1.38 -25.45
C LEU A 85 2.22 2.08 -25.51
N ALA A 86 1.35 1.73 -26.46
CA ALA A 86 0.01 2.32 -26.54
C ALA A 86 -0.90 1.78 -25.43
N SER A 87 -0.83 0.48 -25.13
CA SER A 87 -1.53 -0.12 -23.98
C SER A 87 -1.05 0.48 -22.65
N TYR A 88 0.26 0.68 -22.49
CA TYR A 88 0.83 1.37 -21.33
C TYR A 88 0.27 2.78 -21.14
N GLN A 89 0.24 3.59 -22.21
CA GLN A 89 -0.30 4.96 -22.11
C GLN A 89 -1.78 5.00 -21.73
N ARG A 90 -2.58 4.02 -22.18
CA ARG A 90 -4.00 3.91 -21.80
C ARG A 90 -4.15 3.58 -20.31
N ILE A 91 -3.38 2.61 -19.83
CA ILE A 91 -3.37 2.22 -18.41
C ILE A 91 -2.88 3.38 -17.55
N TYR A 92 -1.86 4.12 -17.97
CA TYR A 92 -1.36 5.30 -17.27
C TYR A 92 -2.42 6.40 -17.14
N ARG A 93 -3.15 6.72 -18.22
CA ARG A 93 -4.24 7.70 -18.17
C ARG A 93 -5.36 7.26 -17.22
N PHE A 94 -5.73 5.98 -17.28
CA PHE A 94 -6.73 5.40 -16.37
C PHE A 94 -6.26 5.44 -14.91
N MET A 95 -4.99 5.14 -14.66
CA MET A 95 -4.35 5.22 -13.34
C MET A 95 -4.40 6.65 -12.79
N MET A 96 -3.99 7.65 -13.59
CA MET A 96 -3.99 9.05 -13.17
C MET A 96 -5.42 9.58 -12.90
N ALA A 97 -6.38 9.23 -13.76
CA ALA A 97 -7.78 9.62 -13.57
C ALA A 97 -8.39 8.97 -12.32
N SER A 98 -8.16 7.66 -12.13
CA SER A 98 -8.62 6.91 -10.95
C SER A 98 -7.95 7.43 -9.67
N GLY A 99 -6.65 7.69 -9.71
CA GLY A 99 -5.90 8.28 -8.60
C GLY A 99 -6.48 9.63 -8.20
N PHE A 100 -6.68 10.53 -9.17
CA PHE A 100 -7.28 11.83 -8.90
C PHE A 100 -8.70 11.72 -8.33
N LEU A 101 -9.55 10.85 -8.89
CA LEU A 101 -10.91 10.62 -8.40
C LEU A 101 -10.93 10.09 -6.98
N LEU A 102 -10.11 9.08 -6.67
CA LEU A 102 -10.08 8.43 -5.36
C LEU A 102 -9.44 9.32 -4.30
N THR A 103 -8.40 10.10 -4.64
CA THR A 103 -7.86 11.12 -3.74
C THR A 103 -8.88 12.22 -3.47
N SER A 104 -9.58 12.69 -4.50
CA SER A 104 -10.64 13.68 -4.33
C SER A 104 -11.77 13.15 -3.46
N LEU A 105 -12.18 11.90 -3.66
CA LEU A 105 -13.18 11.22 -2.82
C LEU A 105 -12.72 11.11 -1.37
N HIS A 106 -11.46 10.71 -1.13
CA HIS A 106 -10.87 10.67 0.22
C HIS A 106 -10.88 12.04 0.90
N VAL A 107 -10.45 13.09 0.19
CA VAL A 107 -10.46 14.46 0.71
C VAL A 107 -11.89 14.89 1.03
N LEU A 108 -12.85 14.63 0.13
CA LEU A 108 -14.25 14.94 0.40
C LEU A 108 -14.76 14.20 1.63
N VAL A 109 -14.56 12.88 1.75
CA VAL A 109 -15.01 12.10 2.92
C VAL A 109 -14.32 12.55 4.21
N ALA A 110 -13.03 12.90 4.16
CA ALA A 110 -12.28 13.34 5.34
C ALA A 110 -12.67 14.75 5.82
N PHE A 111 -13.01 15.66 4.90
CA PHE A 111 -13.32 17.07 5.23
C PHE A 111 -14.82 17.41 5.19
N THR A 112 -15.70 16.48 4.82
CA THR A 112 -17.16 16.66 4.89
C THR A 112 -17.78 15.73 5.94
N PRO A 113 -18.92 16.07 6.54
CA PRO A 113 -19.59 15.26 7.57
C PRO A 113 -20.24 13.97 7.00
N LEU A 114 -19.79 13.51 5.83
CA LEU A 114 -20.22 12.23 5.25
C LEU A 114 -19.86 11.03 6.13
N PHE A 115 -18.78 11.14 6.90
CA PHE A 115 -18.42 10.14 7.91
C PHE A 115 -19.52 10.02 8.99
N ASP A 116 -20.02 11.15 9.50
CA ASP A 116 -21.13 11.16 10.46
C ASP A 116 -22.41 10.58 9.85
N PHE A 117 -22.68 10.81 8.55
CA PHE A 117 -23.88 10.27 7.91
C PHE A 117 -23.86 8.74 7.75
N VAL A 118 -22.68 8.16 7.48
CA VAL A 118 -22.49 6.69 7.41
C VAL A 118 -22.51 6.07 8.80
N VAL A 119 -21.82 6.70 9.77
CA VAL A 119 -21.74 6.20 11.15
C VAL A 119 -23.08 6.31 11.89
N ILE A 120 -23.81 7.43 11.76
CA ILE A 120 -25.12 7.63 12.41
C ILE A 120 -26.18 6.69 11.82
N ARG A 121 -26.09 6.32 10.53
CA ARG A 121 -27.06 5.44 9.88
C ARG A 121 -26.79 3.95 10.11
N LEU A 122 -25.55 3.57 10.42
CA LEU A 122 -25.15 2.19 10.71
C LEU A 122 -25.12 1.87 12.22
N TYR A 123 -24.92 2.86 13.10
CA TYR A 123 -24.82 2.67 14.56
C TYR A 123 -26.10 3.05 15.33
N LYS A 124 -27.26 3.19 14.67
CA LYS A 124 -28.54 3.25 15.39
C LYS A 124 -29.07 1.82 15.52
N PRO A 125 -28.84 1.11 16.64
CA PRO A 125 -29.71 -0.01 16.97
C PRO A 125 -31.12 0.56 17.17
N ALA A 126 -32.08 -0.02 16.48
CA ALA A 126 -33.49 0.16 16.80
C ALA A 126 -33.77 -0.30 18.24
#